data_AF-A0A5C7XFM8-F1
#
_entry.id   AF-A0A5C7XFM8-F1
#
_cell.length_a   1.000
_cell.length_b   1.000
_cell.length_c   1.000
_cell.angle_alpha   90.00
_cell.angle_beta   90.00
_cell.angle_gamma   90.00
#
_symmetry.space_group_name_H-M   'P 1'
#
loop_
_entity.id
_entity.type
_entity.pdbx_description
1 polymer ?
#
loop_
_entity_poly.entity_id
_entity_poly.type
_entity_poly.pdbx_seq_one_letter_code
_entity_poly.pdbx_strand_id
1 'polypeptide(L)'
;MANETPSSPAASADSATPATPSPAATPAPATPPPPTEIQGTVVPAGAPAATTTALPNGLSRSTQELFRSGDVSITRETTTAPGGPFAGTPTNQMQYGDMVVVNTGAGNDQVNVSQRADGTLDVDVNGQKYHVTLAPGQQLGVRSGDGNDMIHAADNVTVGMDVYGGAGNDTITTAQGRDRIDGGAGDDMIRSGAGRDDVFGNSGNDIIEAGDGHDVVYGGDGDDIVRGGAGRDYVEGGRGNDTLVGGTGDDVLSGGLGDDNLLGDQGNDRVYTGAGRDTVNNSGGSDVVYGQTSEDAVVSTGGASNVVTNVAMPTTGAGSNLGSSITVTGSPEFQQRINADIEMLRSSPDGRQMLSQLDATGKSLTISELPNVRNGGATPAGGGNFLQTVTAPDGTTSVVPGTGTNSSIAFNPSNHDDRFPNSVVVLYHEMSHAYNHMTGTRQQGTHNAPGTIDHGTNNREMQAVGLNNTGLSFNFPGGTGATTTNPTALTENGLRGEMGLPLRPSYNFNTTGPSAWNGGLGPDTATPNTGDPTLDRMINAAQTGNREALNAAQTELRTSPAGQQFQQEGAAAAERAEPKQPTPTAPQPEPEAATAGGQRR
;
A
#
# COMPACT_ATOMS: atom_id res chain seq x y z
N MET A 1 -70.35 72.63 11.01
CA MET A 1 -70.92 72.53 12.36
C MET A 1 -69.79 71.93 13.20
N ALA A 2 -69.01 72.66 14.01
CA ALA A 2 -69.37 73.60 15.08
C ALA A 2 -70.34 72.93 16.09
N ASN A 3 -70.10 72.86 17.40
CA ASN A 3 -68.98 73.31 18.26
C ASN A 3 -68.88 72.33 19.49
N GLU A 4 -68.08 72.44 20.58
CA GLU A 4 -67.22 73.50 21.15
C GLU A 4 -65.97 72.90 21.87
N THR A 5 -65.05 73.77 22.33
CA THR A 5 -64.13 73.60 23.49
C THR A 5 -64.40 74.81 24.44
N PRO A 6 -64.12 74.82 25.79
CA PRO A 6 -62.75 74.66 26.34
C PRO A 6 -62.57 74.25 27.84
N SER A 7 -61.30 74.28 28.27
CA SER A 7 -60.76 74.68 29.60
C SER A 7 -60.53 73.68 30.75
N SER A 8 -59.30 73.75 31.28
CA SER A 8 -58.65 73.03 32.41
C SER A 8 -59.00 73.64 33.79
N PRO A 9 -58.47 73.23 34.99
CA PRO A 9 -57.13 72.66 35.25
C PRO A 9 -56.98 71.52 36.31
N ALA A 10 -55.71 71.11 36.43
CA ALA A 10 -55.07 70.10 37.28
C ALA A 10 -55.58 69.83 38.70
N ALA A 11 -55.53 68.54 39.07
CA ALA A 11 -55.23 68.07 40.42
C ALA A 11 -54.28 66.85 40.33
N SER A 12 -53.30 66.76 41.23
CA SER A 12 -52.24 65.74 41.21
C SER A 12 -52.72 64.39 41.74
N ALA A 13 -52.39 63.31 41.02
CA ALA A 13 -52.37 61.96 41.56
C ALA A 13 -51.05 61.29 41.19
N ASP A 14 -50.32 60.86 42.21
CA ASP A 14 -49.04 60.17 42.11
C ASP A 14 -49.30 58.71 41.67
N SER A 15 -48.72 58.28 40.55
CA SER A 15 -48.83 56.90 40.07
C SER A 15 -47.54 56.45 39.39
N ALA A 16 -46.87 55.49 40.02
CA ALA A 16 -45.56 55.01 39.59
C ALA A 16 -45.54 54.47 38.15
N THR A 17 -44.48 54.81 37.42
CA THR A 17 -44.11 54.18 36.15
C THR A 17 -43.92 52.67 36.36
N PRO A 18 -44.55 51.79 35.54
CA PRO A 18 -44.20 50.38 35.52
C PRO A 18 -42.76 50.23 35.03
N ALA A 19 -41.94 49.48 35.76
CA ALA A 19 -40.60 49.14 35.31
C ALA A 19 -40.70 48.29 34.03
N THR A 20 -39.95 48.67 32.99
CA THR A 20 -39.71 47.80 31.84
C THR A 20 -39.08 46.49 32.32
N PRO A 21 -39.61 45.31 31.96
CA PRO A 21 -38.96 44.06 32.32
C PRO A 21 -37.58 44.02 31.66
N SER A 22 -36.54 43.68 32.44
CA SER A 22 -35.22 43.39 31.89
C SER A 22 -35.33 42.35 30.78
N PRO A 23 -34.54 42.43 29.69
CA PRO A 23 -34.47 41.34 28.74
C PRO A 23 -34.10 40.06 29.50
N ALA A 24 -34.88 39.00 29.29
CA ALA A 24 -34.58 37.71 29.89
C ALA A 24 -33.16 37.32 29.48
N ALA A 25 -32.32 36.99 30.45
CA ALA A 25 -30.97 36.53 30.17
C ALA A 25 -31.06 35.34 29.21
N THR A 26 -30.39 35.42 28.06
CA THR A 26 -30.22 34.29 27.16
C THR A 26 -29.75 33.10 28.00
N PRO A 27 -30.42 31.95 27.96
CA PRO A 27 -29.97 30.80 28.73
C PRO A 27 -28.51 30.53 28.36
N ALA A 28 -27.66 30.35 29.38
CA ALA A 28 -26.28 29.93 29.14
C ALA A 28 -26.30 28.70 28.23
N PRO A 29 -25.38 28.59 27.24
CA PRO A 29 -25.32 27.41 26.39
C PRO A 29 -25.26 26.18 27.30
N ALA A 30 -26.17 25.23 27.06
CA ALA A 30 -26.24 24.02 27.86
C ALA A 30 -24.85 23.37 27.87
N THR A 31 -24.34 23.05 29.06
CA THR A 31 -23.06 22.36 29.18
C THR A 31 -23.11 21.12 28.29
N PRO A 32 -22.18 20.95 27.33
CA PRO A 32 -22.23 19.78 26.46
C PRO A 32 -22.22 18.51 27.31
N PRO A 33 -22.92 17.45 26.87
CA PRO A 33 -22.94 16.19 27.61
C PRO A 33 -21.49 15.72 27.83
N PRO A 34 -21.18 15.13 29.00
CA PRO A 34 -19.87 14.55 29.23
C PRO A 34 -19.61 13.46 28.18
N PRO A 35 -18.37 13.29 27.69
CA PRO A 35 -18.03 12.25 26.74
C PRO A 35 -18.41 10.86 27.25
N THR A 36 -18.77 9.97 26.32
CA THR A 36 -19.12 8.59 26.64
C THR A 36 -17.85 7.74 26.72
N GLU A 37 -17.60 7.13 27.87
CA GLU A 37 -16.46 6.24 28.09
C GLU A 37 -16.68 4.87 27.43
N ILE A 38 -15.79 4.47 26.53
CA ILE A 38 -15.78 3.19 25.82
C ILE A 38 -14.47 2.46 26.12
N GLN A 39 -14.55 1.28 26.73
CA GLN A 39 -13.38 0.43 26.95
C GLN A 39 -13.48 -0.79 26.04
N GLY A 40 -12.51 -0.95 25.12
CA GLY A 40 -12.57 -1.91 24.00
C GLY A 40 -12.69 -3.38 24.37
N THR A 41 -12.62 -3.73 25.65
CA THR A 41 -12.77 -5.10 26.17
C THR A 41 -13.89 -5.27 27.20
N VAL A 42 -14.54 -4.19 27.65
CA VAL A 42 -15.56 -4.23 28.71
C VAL A 42 -16.94 -4.09 28.10
N VAL A 43 -17.74 -5.15 28.24
CA VAL A 43 -19.14 -5.16 27.79
C VAL A 43 -20.02 -4.38 28.79
N PRO A 44 -20.78 -3.36 28.37
CA PRO A 44 -21.67 -2.63 29.27
C PRO A 44 -22.79 -3.51 29.85
N ALA A 45 -23.24 -3.15 31.05
CA ALA A 45 -24.38 -3.83 31.67
C ALA A 45 -25.66 -3.63 30.84
N GLY A 46 -26.23 -4.74 30.36
CA GLY A 46 -27.44 -4.74 29.53
C GLY A 46 -27.20 -4.62 28.02
N ALA A 47 -25.94 -4.60 27.56
CA ALA A 47 -25.63 -4.69 26.13
C ALA A 47 -26.13 -6.02 25.53
N PRO A 48 -26.49 -6.06 24.23
CA PRO A 48 -26.81 -7.30 23.52
C PRO A 48 -25.69 -8.33 23.63
N ALA A 49 -26.03 -9.61 23.58
CA ALA A 49 -25.04 -10.68 23.47
C ALA A 49 -24.30 -10.58 22.14
N ALA A 50 -22.98 -10.84 22.14
CA ALA A 50 -22.16 -10.89 20.94
C ALA A 50 -22.77 -11.80 19.86
N THR A 51 -22.76 -11.32 18.61
CA THR A 51 -23.16 -12.09 17.45
C THR A 51 -21.93 -12.70 16.78
N THR A 52 -21.97 -14.01 16.54
CA THR A 52 -20.92 -14.71 15.77
C THR A 52 -21.37 -14.90 14.34
N THR A 53 -20.65 -14.28 13.40
CA THR A 53 -20.82 -14.49 11.96
C THR A 53 -19.73 -15.42 11.46
N ALA A 54 -20.12 -16.53 10.83
CA ALA A 54 -19.19 -17.37 10.09
C ALA A 54 -18.70 -16.59 8.85
N LEU A 55 -17.39 -16.41 8.75
CA LEU A 55 -16.78 -15.80 7.58
C LEU A 55 -16.59 -16.88 6.49
N PRO A 56 -16.70 -16.56 5.18
CA PRO A 56 -16.62 -17.57 4.11
C PRO A 56 -15.28 -18.34 4.03
N ASN A 57 -14.24 -17.84 4.68
CA ASN A 57 -12.94 -18.49 4.89
C ASN A 57 -12.93 -19.59 5.98
N GLY A 58 -14.06 -19.84 6.64
CA GLY A 58 -14.18 -20.79 7.76
C GLY A 58 -13.77 -20.23 9.13
N LEU A 59 -13.32 -18.97 9.21
CA LEU A 59 -13.15 -18.24 10.46
C LEU A 59 -14.51 -17.84 11.06
N SER A 60 -14.48 -17.30 12.27
CA SER A 60 -15.65 -16.66 12.89
C SER A 60 -15.29 -15.27 13.38
N ARG A 61 -16.08 -14.27 12.96
CA ARG A 61 -16.06 -12.92 13.53
C ARG A 61 -17.10 -12.82 14.62
N SER A 62 -16.68 -12.48 15.83
CA SER A 62 -17.54 -12.14 16.96
C SER A 62 -17.65 -10.61 17.06
N THR A 63 -18.85 -10.08 16.86
CA THR A 63 -19.17 -8.66 17.00
C THR A 63 -19.94 -8.45 18.31
N GLN A 64 -19.40 -7.63 19.20
CA GLN A 64 -20.01 -7.28 20.49
C GLN A 64 -20.30 -5.78 20.51
N GLU A 65 -21.57 -5.39 20.65
CA GLU A 65 -21.93 -3.98 20.81
C GLU A 65 -21.41 -3.44 22.16
N LEU A 66 -20.70 -2.31 22.12
CA LEU A 66 -20.22 -1.55 23.27
C LEU A 66 -21.04 -0.27 23.48
N PHE A 67 -21.63 0.28 22.41
CA PHE A 67 -22.51 1.45 22.48
C PHE A 67 -23.41 1.53 21.23
N ARG A 68 -24.60 2.12 21.39
CA ARG A 68 -25.49 2.53 20.29
C ARG A 68 -26.30 3.75 20.70
N SER A 69 -26.40 4.74 19.80
CA SER A 69 -27.30 5.88 19.93
C SER A 69 -27.68 6.43 18.56
N GLY A 70 -28.93 6.24 18.16
CA GLY A 70 -29.35 6.52 16.79
C GLY A 70 -28.60 5.63 15.81
N ASP A 71 -28.06 6.24 14.76
CA ASP A 71 -27.34 5.56 13.70
C ASP A 71 -25.88 5.25 14.09
N VAL A 72 -25.30 5.98 15.05
CA VAL A 72 -23.96 5.70 15.57
C VAL A 72 -23.96 4.46 16.47
N SER A 73 -23.06 3.51 16.18
CA SER A 73 -22.80 2.37 17.06
C SER A 73 -21.33 2.00 17.12
N ILE A 74 -20.85 1.68 18.33
CA ILE A 74 -19.47 1.30 18.60
C ILE A 74 -19.46 -0.17 19.02
N THR A 75 -18.68 -0.98 18.30
CA THR A 75 -18.61 -2.43 18.48
C THR A 75 -17.17 -2.88 18.72
N ARG A 76 -16.97 -3.93 19.51
CA ARG A 76 -15.74 -4.70 19.45
C ARG A 76 -15.92 -5.81 18.42
N GLU A 77 -15.03 -5.88 17.43
CA GLU A 77 -14.96 -7.00 16.49
C GLU A 77 -13.72 -7.84 16.76
N THR A 78 -13.90 -9.15 16.86
CA THR A 78 -12.79 -10.11 17.03
C THR A 78 -12.91 -11.22 16.00
N THR A 79 -11.84 -11.45 15.25
CA THR A 79 -11.75 -12.54 14.26
C THR A 79 -10.88 -13.65 14.82
N THR A 80 -11.42 -14.87 14.89
CA THR A 80 -10.74 -16.01 15.54
C THR A 80 -10.42 -17.14 14.56
N ALA A 81 -9.20 -17.68 14.67
CA ALA A 81 -8.74 -18.84 13.90
C ALA A 81 -9.45 -20.14 14.34
N PRO A 82 -9.79 -21.08 13.43
CA PRO A 82 -10.69 -22.19 13.72
C PRO A 82 -9.88 -23.46 13.99
N GLY A 83 -9.40 -23.62 15.22
CA GLY A 83 -8.68 -24.83 15.63
C GLY A 83 -7.20 -24.90 15.20
N GLY A 84 -6.47 -25.86 15.76
CA GLY A 84 -5.02 -26.02 15.56
C GLY A 84 -4.17 -25.49 16.73
N PRO A 85 -2.82 -25.48 16.61
CA PRO A 85 -1.92 -25.05 17.69
C PRO A 85 -2.02 -23.55 18.03
N PHE A 86 -2.71 -22.76 17.20
CA PHE A 86 -3.01 -21.35 17.39
C PHE A 86 -4.50 -21.08 17.69
N ALA A 87 -5.27 -22.10 18.06
CA ALA A 87 -6.67 -21.96 18.42
C ALA A 87 -6.82 -21.11 19.70
N GLY A 88 -7.72 -20.12 19.67
CA GLY A 88 -8.01 -19.27 20.84
C GLY A 88 -6.88 -18.33 21.25
N THR A 89 -5.81 -18.22 20.46
CA THR A 89 -4.82 -17.14 20.59
C THR A 89 -5.16 -16.04 19.58
N PRO A 90 -5.14 -14.74 19.96
CA PRO A 90 -4.98 -13.68 18.98
C PRO A 90 -3.66 -13.95 18.26
N THR A 91 -3.72 -14.32 16.98
CA THR A 91 -2.51 -14.73 16.28
C THR A 91 -1.68 -13.49 16.00
N ASN A 92 -0.45 -13.39 16.53
CA ASN A 92 0.54 -12.35 16.16
C ASN A 92 0.90 -12.34 14.66
N GLN A 93 0.29 -13.21 13.84
CA GLN A 93 0.35 -13.24 12.39
C GLN A 93 -0.89 -12.58 11.73
N MET A 94 -1.79 -11.96 12.49
CA MET A 94 -2.96 -11.20 12.01
C MET A 94 -3.10 -9.92 12.85
N GLN A 95 -2.50 -8.80 12.40
CA GLN A 95 -2.51 -7.52 13.13
C GLN A 95 -3.92 -6.94 13.36
N TYR A 96 -4.92 -7.40 12.60
CA TYR A 96 -6.28 -6.86 12.56
C TYR A 96 -7.32 -7.80 13.20
N GLY A 97 -6.88 -8.66 14.12
CA GLY A 97 -7.73 -9.71 14.72
C GLY A 97 -8.69 -9.23 15.84
N ASP A 98 -8.50 -8.02 16.37
CA ASP A 98 -9.27 -7.44 17.48
C ASP A 98 -9.35 -5.92 17.31
N MET A 99 -10.54 -5.36 17.26
CA MET A 99 -10.78 -3.97 16.91
C MET A 99 -11.92 -3.37 17.73
N VAL A 100 -11.86 -2.06 17.95
CA VAL A 100 -13.05 -1.27 18.31
C VAL A 100 -13.47 -0.47 17.08
N VAL A 101 -14.65 -0.75 16.53
CA VAL A 101 -15.16 -0.13 15.32
C VAL A 101 -16.24 0.88 15.66
N VAL A 102 -16.07 2.11 15.18
CA VAL A 102 -17.09 3.16 15.14
C VAL A 102 -17.82 3.03 13.81
N ASN A 103 -19.11 2.77 13.85
CA ASN A 103 -19.97 2.66 12.66
C ASN A 103 -20.95 3.84 12.69
N THR A 104 -21.09 4.55 11.58
CA THR A 104 -21.98 5.73 11.48
C THR A 104 -23.19 5.44 10.58
N GLY A 105 -23.90 6.47 10.14
CA GLY A 105 -25.18 6.37 9.43
C GLY A 105 -25.05 6.31 7.91
N ALA A 106 -26.15 6.61 7.23
CA ALA A 106 -26.26 6.72 5.76
C ALA A 106 -26.52 8.18 5.33
N GLY A 107 -25.80 9.11 5.95
CA GLY A 107 -25.72 10.49 5.50
C GLY A 107 -24.54 11.21 6.15
N ASN A 108 -24.07 12.26 5.47
CA ASN A 108 -22.86 13.03 5.78
C ASN A 108 -22.47 13.09 7.27
N ASP A 109 -21.54 12.22 7.65
CA ASP A 109 -21.00 12.04 8.99
C ASP A 109 -19.61 12.66 9.11
N GLN A 110 -19.37 13.40 10.20
CA GLN A 110 -18.05 13.92 10.54
C GLN A 110 -17.48 13.14 11.73
N VAL A 111 -16.39 12.42 11.51
CA VAL A 111 -15.64 11.65 12.52
C VAL A 111 -14.26 12.29 12.70
N ASN A 112 -14.01 12.89 13.87
CA ASN A 112 -12.69 13.42 14.22
C ASN A 112 -12.06 12.52 15.30
N VAL A 113 -10.79 12.15 15.15
CA VAL A 113 -10.03 11.32 16.09
C VAL A 113 -8.78 12.06 16.54
N SER A 114 -8.47 12.05 17.83
CA SER A 114 -7.18 12.51 18.37
C SER A 114 -6.74 11.62 19.52
N GLN A 115 -5.44 11.53 19.79
CA GLN A 115 -4.94 10.66 20.86
C GLN A 115 -4.42 11.44 22.06
N ARG A 116 -4.67 10.91 23.26
CA ARG A 116 -4.17 11.46 24.53
C ARG A 116 -2.83 10.87 24.90
N ALA A 117 -2.09 11.56 25.77
CA ALA A 117 -0.81 11.11 26.30
C ALA A 117 -0.89 9.82 27.15
N ASP A 118 -2.09 9.38 27.56
CA ASP A 118 -2.34 8.09 28.21
C ASP A 118 -2.74 6.97 27.23
N GLY A 119 -2.78 7.27 25.92
CA GLY A 119 -3.15 6.35 24.86
C GLY A 119 -4.64 6.32 24.52
N THR A 120 -5.51 6.93 25.33
CA THR A 120 -6.96 7.00 25.05
C THR A 120 -7.24 7.86 23.82
N LEU A 121 -8.18 7.42 22.98
CA LEU A 121 -8.59 8.16 21.79
C LEU A 121 -9.82 9.01 22.10
N ASP A 122 -9.76 10.28 21.73
CA ASP A 122 -10.90 11.18 21.67
C ASP A 122 -11.52 11.10 20.28
N VAL A 123 -12.66 10.42 20.19
CA VAL A 123 -13.46 10.30 18.97
C VAL A 123 -14.67 11.22 19.08
N ASP A 124 -14.86 12.11 18.11
CA ASP A 124 -16.02 13.00 17.99
C ASP A 124 -16.79 12.62 16.71
N VAL A 125 -18.03 12.17 16.85
CA VAL A 125 -18.95 11.87 15.74
C VAL A 125 -20.09 12.89 15.76
N ASN A 126 -20.15 13.76 14.76
CA ASN A 126 -21.18 14.81 14.62
C ASN A 126 -21.38 15.68 15.89
N GLY A 127 -20.30 15.97 16.63
CA GLY A 127 -20.31 16.72 17.89
C GLY A 127 -20.59 15.87 19.14
N GLN A 128 -20.81 14.56 19.01
CA GLN A 128 -20.94 13.63 20.13
C GLN A 128 -19.58 12.99 20.43
N LYS A 129 -19.13 13.11 21.69
CA LYS A 129 -17.78 12.72 22.09
C LYS A 129 -17.73 11.37 22.80
N TYR A 130 -16.73 10.59 22.45
CA TYR A 130 -16.41 9.28 22.99
C TYR A 130 -14.95 9.23 23.41
N HIS A 131 -14.67 8.70 24.58
CA HIS A 131 -13.31 8.36 25.01
C HIS A 131 -13.12 6.86 24.78
N VAL A 132 -12.34 6.48 23.77
CA VAL A 132 -12.13 5.08 23.39
C VAL A 132 -10.77 4.62 23.91
N THR A 133 -10.77 3.73 24.90
CA THR A 133 -9.56 3.07 25.39
C THR A 133 -9.41 1.70 24.72
N LEU A 134 -8.39 1.59 23.87
CA LEU A 134 -8.00 0.33 23.23
C LEU A 134 -7.14 -0.53 24.17
N ALA A 135 -7.31 -1.86 24.11
CA ALA A 135 -6.39 -2.80 24.75
C ALA A 135 -5.12 -2.99 23.90
N PRO A 136 -4.01 -3.52 24.46
CA PRO A 136 -2.78 -3.74 23.70
C PRO A 136 -3.01 -4.63 22.46
N GLY A 137 -2.68 -4.09 21.28
CA GLY A 137 -2.89 -4.77 20.00
C GLY A 137 -4.30 -4.67 19.41
N GLN A 138 -5.23 -3.95 20.05
CA GLN A 138 -6.47 -3.53 19.39
C GLN A 138 -6.22 -2.34 18.46
N GLN A 139 -6.99 -2.27 17.38
CA GLN A 139 -7.02 -1.15 16.44
C GLN A 139 -8.35 -0.37 16.54
N LEU A 140 -8.38 0.83 15.96
CA LEU A 140 -9.60 1.61 15.75
C LEU A 140 -10.12 1.34 14.33
N GLY A 141 -11.36 0.87 14.21
CA GLY A 141 -12.07 0.88 12.93
C GLY A 141 -12.99 2.11 12.83
N VAL A 142 -13.11 2.68 11.64
CA VAL A 142 -14.16 3.65 11.30
C VAL A 142 -14.86 3.15 10.05
N ARG A 143 -16.19 3.01 10.10
CA ARG A 143 -16.99 2.64 8.93
C ARG A 143 -18.14 3.61 8.82
N SER A 144 -18.03 4.51 7.87
CA SER A 144 -19.17 5.30 7.42
C SER A 144 -19.99 4.53 6.39
N GLY A 145 -21.10 5.11 5.94
CA GLY A 145 -22.14 4.41 5.19
C GLY A 145 -22.35 5.00 3.80
N ASP A 146 -23.58 5.39 3.50
CA ASP A 146 -23.81 6.29 2.37
C ASP A 146 -23.62 7.73 2.86
N GLY A 147 -23.09 8.64 2.05
CA GLY A 147 -22.86 10.02 2.46
C GLY A 147 -21.64 10.63 1.76
N ASN A 148 -21.44 11.94 1.91
CA ASN A 148 -20.11 12.51 1.69
C ASN A 148 -19.55 12.80 3.08
N ASP A 149 -18.70 11.91 3.54
CA ASP A 149 -18.27 11.77 4.92
C ASP A 149 -16.88 12.38 5.13
N MET A 150 -16.61 12.82 6.35
CA MET A 150 -15.35 13.46 6.71
C MET A 150 -14.73 12.75 7.90
N ILE A 151 -13.71 11.94 7.64
CA ILE A 151 -12.98 11.16 8.63
C ILE A 151 -11.59 11.78 8.77
N HIS A 152 -11.26 12.29 9.96
CA HIS A 152 -10.00 12.98 10.21
C HIS A 152 -9.36 12.55 11.53
N ALA A 153 -8.24 11.82 11.45
CA ALA A 153 -7.32 11.63 12.55
C ALA A 153 -6.31 12.78 12.60
N ALA A 154 -6.07 13.31 13.80
CA ALA A 154 -5.02 14.29 14.04
C ALA A 154 -3.64 13.62 14.04
N ASP A 155 -2.59 14.35 13.63
CA ASP A 155 -1.18 13.91 13.49
C ASP A 155 -0.61 13.15 14.69
N ASN A 156 -1.22 13.28 15.88
CA ASN A 156 -0.76 12.65 17.12
C ASN A 156 -1.40 11.27 17.41
N VAL A 157 -2.31 10.80 16.55
CA VAL A 157 -2.85 9.43 16.58
C VAL A 157 -1.79 8.49 16.02
N THR A 158 -1.37 7.50 16.82
CA THR A 158 -0.32 6.53 16.48
C THR A 158 -0.81 5.07 16.48
N VAL A 159 -2.12 4.86 16.38
CA VAL A 159 -2.73 3.52 16.31
C VAL A 159 -3.14 3.27 14.87
N GLY A 160 -2.86 2.07 14.37
CA GLY A 160 -3.36 1.65 13.06
C GLY A 160 -4.89 1.75 13.01
N MET A 161 -5.39 2.34 11.93
CA MET A 161 -6.81 2.52 11.64
C MET A 161 -7.26 1.62 10.49
N ASP A 162 -8.49 1.13 10.54
CA ASP A 162 -9.17 0.43 9.43
C ASP A 162 -10.41 1.26 9.05
N VAL A 163 -10.32 1.98 7.94
CA VAL A 163 -11.29 2.97 7.51
C VAL A 163 -12.01 2.49 6.26
N TYR A 164 -13.34 2.54 6.30
CA TYR A 164 -14.23 2.39 5.15
C TYR A 164 -15.07 3.66 5.01
N GLY A 165 -14.93 4.36 3.89
CA GLY A 165 -15.72 5.56 3.57
C GLY A 165 -17.16 5.19 3.24
N GLY A 166 -17.33 4.39 2.18
CA GLY A 166 -18.59 3.78 1.82
C GLY A 166 -19.09 4.23 0.46
N ALA A 167 -20.11 5.08 0.42
CA ALA A 167 -20.75 5.51 -0.81
C ALA A 167 -21.10 7.01 -0.84
N GLY A 168 -20.26 7.76 -1.54
CA GLY A 168 -20.34 9.17 -1.90
C GLY A 168 -18.92 9.70 -2.02
N ASN A 169 -18.75 11.02 -2.10
CA ASN A 169 -17.41 11.61 -2.26
C ASN A 169 -16.85 11.98 -0.89
N ASP A 170 -15.99 11.14 -0.34
CA ASP A 170 -15.51 11.21 1.03
C ASP A 170 -14.20 12.00 1.15
N THR A 171 -13.92 12.47 2.37
CA THR A 171 -12.64 13.08 2.72
C THR A 171 -12.06 12.34 3.92
N ILE A 172 -11.07 11.51 3.65
CA ILE A 172 -10.42 10.64 4.63
C ILE A 172 -9.00 11.15 4.87
N THR A 173 -8.66 11.38 6.13
CA THR A 173 -7.30 11.65 6.60
C THR A 173 -7.03 10.78 7.80
N THR A 174 -6.11 9.81 7.69
CA THR A 174 -5.54 9.14 8.85
C THR A 174 -4.21 9.81 9.24
N ALA A 175 -3.35 9.16 10.02
CA ALA A 175 -2.28 9.87 10.74
C ALA A 175 -0.96 9.11 10.80
N GLN A 176 -0.58 8.57 11.96
CA GLN A 176 0.59 7.72 12.12
C GLN A 176 0.11 6.30 12.39
N GLY A 177 0.65 5.29 11.70
CA GLY A 177 0.27 3.92 12.01
C GLY A 177 0.73 2.88 11.02
N ARG A 178 -0.16 1.94 10.78
CA ARG A 178 -0.21 1.11 9.59
C ARG A 178 -1.70 1.00 9.32
N ASP A 179 -2.15 1.90 8.48
CA ASP A 179 -3.55 2.16 8.23
C ASP A 179 -4.02 1.33 7.04
N ARG A 180 -5.31 1.02 7.07
CA ARG A 180 -6.03 0.42 5.96
C ARG A 180 -7.15 1.39 5.61
N ILE A 181 -7.20 1.85 4.37
CA ILE A 181 -8.21 2.81 3.92
C ILE A 181 -8.85 2.30 2.65
N ASP A 182 -10.17 2.23 2.65
CA ASP A 182 -11.00 1.78 1.55
C ASP A 182 -12.04 2.88 1.35
N GLY A 183 -11.85 3.75 0.34
CA GLY A 183 -12.71 4.91 0.06
C GLY A 183 -14.11 4.45 -0.27
N GLY A 184 -14.29 3.93 -1.48
CA GLY A 184 -15.45 3.13 -1.86
C GLY A 184 -16.07 3.59 -3.18
N ALA A 185 -17.21 4.27 -3.12
CA ALA A 185 -17.98 4.62 -4.30
C ALA A 185 -18.31 6.11 -4.38
N GLY A 186 -17.42 6.89 -5.00
CA GLY A 186 -17.52 8.31 -5.31
C GLY A 186 -16.12 8.88 -5.56
N ASP A 187 -16.02 10.16 -5.95
CA ASP A 187 -14.69 10.77 -6.15
C ASP A 187 -14.10 11.17 -4.78
N ASP A 188 -13.24 10.32 -4.23
CA ASP A 188 -12.74 10.41 -2.86
C ASP A 188 -11.45 11.24 -2.74
N MET A 189 -11.23 11.83 -1.56
CA MET A 189 -9.96 12.48 -1.20
C MET A 189 -9.34 11.79 0.01
N ILE A 190 -8.26 11.06 -0.20
CA ILE A 190 -7.60 10.21 0.81
C ILE A 190 -6.18 10.69 1.10
N ARG A 191 -5.85 10.83 2.39
CA ARG A 191 -4.49 11.03 2.89
C ARG A 191 -4.19 10.06 4.04
N SER A 192 -3.29 9.09 3.87
CA SER A 192 -3.05 8.09 4.95
C SER A 192 -2.01 8.53 5.98
N GLY A 193 -1.01 9.30 5.58
CA GLY A 193 -0.14 10.06 6.48
C GLY A 193 1.26 9.50 6.58
N ALA A 194 1.52 8.66 7.59
CA ALA A 194 2.83 8.05 7.78
C ALA A 194 2.74 6.67 8.45
N GLY A 195 3.53 5.73 7.97
CA GLY A 195 3.36 4.34 8.34
C GLY A 195 3.52 3.43 7.15
N ARG A 196 3.04 2.20 7.24
CA ARG A 196 2.97 1.33 6.06
C ARG A 196 1.50 1.07 5.76
N ASP A 197 0.96 1.76 4.77
CA ASP A 197 -0.48 1.87 4.58
C ASP A 197 -0.98 1.05 3.37
N ASP A 198 -2.18 0.49 3.52
CA ASP A 198 -2.89 -0.29 2.51
C ASP A 198 -4.11 0.54 2.05
N VAL A 199 -3.99 1.30 0.96
CA VAL A 199 -4.96 2.31 0.52
C VAL A 199 -5.64 1.92 -0.80
N PHE A 200 -6.96 2.12 -0.88
CA PHE A 200 -7.77 1.79 -2.05
C PHE A 200 -8.83 2.88 -2.25
N GLY A 201 -8.85 3.53 -3.41
CA GLY A 201 -9.93 4.43 -3.80
C GLY A 201 -11.21 3.66 -4.15
N ASN A 202 -11.06 2.71 -5.08
CA ASN A 202 -12.06 1.86 -5.72
C ASN A 202 -12.78 2.51 -6.90
N SER A 203 -13.86 3.29 -6.73
CA SER A 203 -14.67 3.70 -7.89
C SER A 203 -15.13 5.14 -7.83
N GLY A 204 -14.65 5.94 -8.79
CA GLY A 204 -14.67 7.39 -8.73
C GLY A 204 -13.33 7.93 -9.22
N ASN A 205 -13.20 9.25 -9.37
CA ASN A 205 -11.94 9.87 -9.81
C ASN A 205 -11.18 10.35 -8.55
N ASP A 206 -10.38 9.47 -7.98
CA ASP A 206 -9.89 9.60 -6.62
C ASP A 206 -8.60 10.43 -6.53
N ILE A 207 -8.43 11.15 -5.41
CA ILE A 207 -7.21 11.89 -5.10
C ILE A 207 -6.57 11.30 -3.86
N ILE A 208 -5.46 10.57 -4.05
CA ILE A 208 -4.80 9.80 -3.00
C ILE A 208 -3.37 10.32 -2.76
N GLU A 209 -3.02 10.55 -1.50
CA GLU A 209 -1.66 10.83 -1.03
C GLU A 209 -1.33 9.90 0.15
N ALA A 210 -0.56 8.83 -0.07
CA ALA A 210 -0.25 7.88 0.99
C ALA A 210 0.68 8.54 2.04
N GLY A 211 1.87 8.99 1.65
CA GLY A 211 2.71 9.88 2.45
C GLY A 211 4.08 9.29 2.74
N ASP A 212 4.46 9.21 4.03
CA ASP A 212 5.77 8.71 4.45
C ASP A 212 5.65 7.20 4.81
N GLY A 213 6.09 6.28 3.94
CA GLY A 213 5.79 4.87 4.14
C GLY A 213 6.48 3.80 3.31
N HIS A 214 5.74 2.72 3.05
CA HIS A 214 6.12 1.59 2.18
C HIS A 214 4.85 1.00 1.58
N ASP A 215 4.15 1.89 0.88
CA ASP A 215 2.70 1.88 0.83
C ASP A 215 2.19 1.08 -0.36
N VAL A 216 0.94 0.64 -0.26
CA VAL A 216 0.27 -0.14 -1.31
C VAL A 216 -1.02 0.57 -1.64
N VAL A 217 -1.00 1.24 -2.78
CA VAL A 217 -2.07 2.14 -3.22
C VAL A 217 -2.66 1.62 -4.53
N TYR A 218 -3.98 1.47 -4.54
CA TYR A 218 -4.77 1.29 -5.75
C TYR A 218 -5.70 2.50 -5.90
N GLY A 219 -5.72 3.14 -7.07
CA GLY A 219 -6.78 4.06 -7.47
C GLY A 219 -8.08 3.27 -7.64
N GLY A 220 -8.36 2.83 -8.87
CA GLY A 220 -9.33 1.77 -9.16
C GLY A 220 -10.02 1.92 -10.51
N ASP A 221 -11.24 2.47 -10.51
CA ASP A 221 -12.10 2.69 -11.68
C ASP A 221 -12.46 4.20 -11.76
N GLY A 222 -11.66 4.98 -12.46
CA GLY A 222 -11.83 6.41 -12.71
C GLY A 222 -10.54 7.04 -13.26
N ASP A 223 -10.55 8.35 -13.54
CA ASP A 223 -9.34 9.10 -13.91
C ASP A 223 -8.63 9.58 -12.62
N ASP A 224 -7.76 8.75 -12.03
CA ASP A 224 -7.25 8.93 -10.66
C ASP A 224 -6.00 9.82 -10.57
N ILE A 225 -5.76 10.40 -9.39
CA ILE A 225 -4.54 11.15 -9.06
C ILE A 225 -3.91 10.58 -7.78
N VAL A 226 -2.90 9.73 -7.95
CA VAL A 226 -2.26 9.00 -6.84
C VAL A 226 -0.82 9.47 -6.62
N ARG A 227 -0.44 9.63 -5.35
CA ARG A 227 0.93 9.87 -4.91
C ARG A 227 1.30 8.86 -3.83
N GLY A 228 2.38 8.09 -4.06
CA GLY A 228 3.00 7.25 -3.04
C GLY A 228 3.56 8.14 -1.93
N GLY A 229 4.67 8.80 -2.21
CA GLY A 229 5.23 9.85 -1.36
C GLY A 229 6.70 9.61 -1.08
N ALA A 230 7.04 9.12 0.10
CA ALA A 230 8.41 8.87 0.53
C ALA A 230 8.56 7.45 1.09
N GLY A 231 9.29 6.59 0.38
CA GLY A 231 9.42 5.20 0.81
C GLY A 231 9.97 4.24 -0.23
N ARG A 232 9.18 3.19 -0.46
CA ARG A 232 9.23 2.29 -1.60
C ARG A 232 7.80 1.82 -1.70
N ASP A 233 7.11 2.37 -2.67
CA ASP A 233 5.67 2.27 -2.74
C ASP A 233 5.28 1.42 -3.95
N TYR A 234 4.14 0.76 -3.83
CA TYR A 234 3.42 0.21 -4.97
C TYR A 234 2.21 1.09 -5.24
N VAL A 235 2.16 1.66 -6.43
CA VAL A 235 1.07 2.53 -6.87
C VAL A 235 0.50 1.96 -8.17
N GLU A 236 -0.77 1.61 -8.14
CA GLU A 236 -1.54 1.15 -9.30
C GLU A 236 -2.71 2.10 -9.56
N GLY A 237 -2.84 2.58 -10.80
CA GLY A 237 -3.97 3.40 -11.24
C GLY A 237 -5.22 2.55 -11.38
N GLY A 238 -5.30 1.78 -12.48
CA GLY A 238 -6.29 0.74 -12.67
C GLY A 238 -7.04 0.88 -13.99
N ARG A 239 -8.17 1.58 -13.99
CA ARG A 239 -9.04 1.79 -15.16
C ARG A 239 -9.45 3.27 -15.31
N GLY A 240 -8.66 4.01 -16.06
CA GLY A 240 -8.96 5.35 -16.51
C GLY A 240 -7.69 5.98 -17.06
N ASN A 241 -7.63 7.30 -17.10
CA ASN A 241 -6.45 8.02 -17.56
C ASN A 241 -5.74 8.60 -16.34
N ASP A 242 -4.92 7.78 -15.71
CA ASP A 242 -4.45 8.01 -14.35
C ASP A 242 -3.21 8.91 -14.31
N THR A 243 -3.03 9.64 -13.21
CA THR A 243 -1.80 10.38 -12.91
C THR A 243 -1.14 9.83 -11.65
N LEU A 244 -0.06 9.10 -11.84
CA LEU A 244 0.64 8.38 -10.76
C LEU A 244 2.00 9.03 -10.49
N VAL A 245 2.29 9.29 -9.21
CA VAL A 245 3.60 9.77 -8.75
C VAL A 245 4.13 8.80 -7.70
N GLY A 246 5.33 8.25 -7.92
CA GLY A 246 6.07 7.48 -6.90
C GLY A 246 6.51 8.43 -5.78
N GLY A 247 7.60 9.16 -6.03
CA GLY A 247 8.00 10.29 -5.21
C GLY A 247 9.48 10.22 -4.83
N THR A 248 9.81 9.70 -3.65
CA THR A 248 11.19 9.45 -3.25
C THR A 248 11.36 8.04 -2.69
N GLY A 249 12.12 7.20 -3.37
CA GLY A 249 12.17 5.77 -3.06
C GLY A 249 12.48 4.94 -4.29
N ASP A 250 12.75 3.65 -4.18
CA ASP A 250 12.79 2.80 -5.39
C ASP A 250 11.37 2.23 -5.63
N ASP A 251 10.53 2.95 -6.38
CA ASP A 251 9.08 2.69 -6.44
C ASP A 251 8.68 1.73 -7.57
N VAL A 252 7.45 1.20 -7.48
CA VAL A 252 6.80 0.41 -8.53
C VAL A 252 5.46 1.04 -8.90
N LEU A 253 5.36 1.54 -10.13
CA LEU A 253 4.16 2.17 -10.70
C LEU A 253 3.53 1.26 -11.76
N SER A 254 2.20 1.11 -11.73
CA SER A 254 1.39 0.39 -12.73
C SER A 254 0.26 1.33 -13.19
N GLY A 255 0.25 1.76 -14.46
CA GLY A 255 -0.82 2.62 -14.99
C GLY A 255 -2.13 1.84 -15.06
N GLY A 256 -2.20 0.94 -16.03
CA GLY A 256 -3.26 -0.07 -16.13
C GLY A 256 -3.97 -0.03 -17.46
N LEU A 257 -5.18 0.53 -17.49
CA LEU A 257 -6.06 0.60 -18.67
C LEU A 257 -6.53 2.03 -18.98
N GLY A 258 -5.71 2.81 -19.66
CA GLY A 258 -6.08 4.05 -20.34
C GLY A 258 -4.85 4.79 -20.85
N ASP A 259 -4.98 6.09 -21.12
CA ASP A 259 -3.83 6.91 -21.55
C ASP A 259 -3.17 7.55 -20.31
N ASP A 260 -2.27 6.82 -19.65
CA ASP A 260 -1.78 7.14 -18.31
C ASP A 260 -0.59 8.12 -18.27
N ASN A 261 -0.37 8.78 -17.13
CA ASN A 261 0.74 9.71 -16.90
C ASN A 261 1.51 9.36 -15.61
N LEU A 262 2.67 8.73 -15.76
CA LEU A 262 3.45 8.13 -14.68
C LEU A 262 4.75 8.91 -14.41
N LEU A 263 5.02 9.21 -13.14
CA LEU A 263 6.21 9.91 -12.68
C LEU A 263 6.86 9.13 -11.53
N GLY A 264 7.97 8.43 -11.77
CA GLY A 264 8.74 7.81 -10.68
C GLY A 264 9.35 8.84 -9.72
N ASP A 265 9.71 10.01 -10.26
CA ASP A 265 10.47 11.06 -9.60
C ASP A 265 11.88 10.65 -9.13
N GLN A 266 12.13 10.40 -7.85
CA GLN A 266 13.47 10.18 -7.28
C GLN A 266 13.68 8.74 -6.79
N GLY A 267 14.20 7.87 -7.65
CA GLY A 267 14.37 6.47 -7.29
C GLY A 267 15.24 5.63 -8.19
N ASN A 268 15.05 4.32 -8.16
CA ASN A 268 15.42 3.42 -9.25
C ASN A 268 14.17 2.65 -9.63
N ASP A 269 13.27 3.38 -10.28
CA ASP A 269 11.85 3.05 -10.31
C ASP A 269 11.53 2.00 -11.35
N ARG A 270 10.37 1.36 -11.20
CA ARG A 270 9.84 0.42 -12.17
C ARG A 270 8.46 0.84 -12.60
N VAL A 271 8.41 1.31 -13.83
CA VAL A 271 7.20 1.88 -14.42
C VAL A 271 6.66 0.87 -15.42
N TYR A 272 5.52 0.31 -15.06
CA TYR A 272 4.71 -0.57 -15.89
C TYR A 272 3.60 0.29 -16.49
N THR A 273 3.72 0.65 -17.77
CA THR A 273 2.86 1.71 -18.33
C THR A 273 1.41 1.26 -18.43
N GLY A 274 1.18 0.06 -18.97
CA GLY A 274 -0.16 -0.50 -19.11
C GLY A 274 -0.60 -0.57 -20.57
N ALA A 275 -1.89 -0.39 -20.82
CA ALA A 275 -2.50 -0.53 -22.14
C ALA A 275 -3.27 0.73 -22.54
N GLY A 276 -2.55 1.66 -23.17
CA GLY A 276 -3.09 2.80 -23.90
C GLY A 276 -1.94 3.57 -24.55
N ARG A 277 -1.94 4.90 -24.40
CA ARG A 277 -0.87 5.78 -24.87
C ARG A 277 -0.26 6.55 -23.71
N ASP A 278 0.70 5.91 -23.09
CA ASP A 278 1.15 6.33 -21.78
C ASP A 278 2.26 7.39 -21.90
N THR A 279 2.34 8.28 -20.93
CA THR A 279 3.44 9.23 -20.77
C THR A 279 4.20 8.88 -19.49
N VAL A 280 5.51 8.67 -19.60
CA VAL A 280 6.38 8.47 -18.44
C VAL A 280 7.33 9.64 -18.34
N ASN A 281 7.39 10.32 -17.21
CA ASN A 281 8.30 11.44 -16.97
C ASN A 281 9.03 11.29 -15.63
N ASN A 282 10.20 10.65 -15.67
CA ASN A 282 11.03 10.46 -14.49
C ASN A 282 12.07 11.58 -14.38
N SER A 283 12.37 12.01 -13.14
CA SER A 283 13.16 13.22 -12.86
C SER A 283 14.51 12.95 -12.18
N GLY A 284 14.73 11.76 -11.63
CA GLY A 284 16.00 11.26 -11.11
C GLY A 284 16.23 9.79 -11.47
N GLY A 285 17.28 9.18 -10.92
CA GLY A 285 17.33 7.72 -10.87
C GLY A 285 17.86 6.94 -12.07
N SER A 286 17.72 5.62 -11.99
CA SER A 286 18.08 4.63 -13.01
C SER A 286 16.96 3.61 -13.18
N ASP A 287 15.91 4.07 -13.86
CA ASP A 287 14.61 3.40 -13.85
C ASP A 287 14.50 2.36 -14.97
N VAL A 288 13.56 1.42 -14.80
CA VAL A 288 13.18 0.47 -15.83
C VAL A 288 11.72 0.73 -16.23
N VAL A 289 11.49 0.99 -17.50
CA VAL A 289 10.15 1.26 -18.04
C VAL A 289 9.73 0.10 -18.93
N TYR A 290 8.64 -0.56 -18.58
CA TYR A 290 7.99 -1.62 -19.35
C TYR A 290 6.76 -1.05 -20.06
N GLY A 291 6.88 -0.80 -21.36
CA GLY A 291 5.81 -0.14 -22.14
C GLY A 291 5.90 -0.36 -23.65
N GLN A 292 4.92 0.17 -24.37
CA GLN A 292 4.78 0.11 -25.82
C GLN A 292 5.55 1.24 -26.51
N THR A 293 6.81 1.02 -26.88
CA THR A 293 7.68 2.08 -27.49
C THR A 293 7.20 2.64 -28.84
N SER A 294 6.13 2.10 -29.43
CA SER A 294 5.45 2.64 -30.62
C SER A 294 4.28 3.58 -30.31
N GLU A 295 3.80 3.61 -29.07
CA GLU A 295 2.61 4.35 -28.64
C GLU A 295 2.92 5.31 -27.48
N ASP A 296 3.78 4.87 -26.55
CA ASP A 296 4.09 5.59 -25.31
C ASP A 296 5.22 6.61 -25.46
N ALA A 297 5.12 7.69 -24.69
CA ALA A 297 6.08 8.77 -24.60
C ALA A 297 6.92 8.67 -23.32
N VAL A 298 8.07 8.00 -23.38
CA VAL A 298 9.03 7.99 -22.27
C VAL A 298 9.97 9.20 -22.35
N VAL A 299 9.91 10.04 -21.33
CA VAL A 299 10.73 11.25 -21.15
C VAL A 299 11.62 11.08 -19.92
N SER A 300 12.92 11.37 -20.10
CA SER A 300 13.86 11.50 -18.99
C SER A 300 14.16 12.97 -18.77
N THR A 301 13.80 13.50 -17.60
CA THR A 301 14.16 14.85 -17.15
C THR A 301 15.11 14.78 -15.96
N GLY A 302 15.63 15.93 -15.51
CA GLY A 302 16.45 16.09 -14.28
C GLY A 302 17.80 15.35 -14.20
N GLY A 303 18.07 14.39 -15.08
CA GLY A 303 19.23 13.50 -15.02
C GLY A 303 18.89 12.01 -14.93
N ALA A 304 17.61 11.63 -14.98
CA ALA A 304 17.12 10.25 -15.01
C ALA A 304 17.75 9.41 -16.14
N SER A 305 17.95 8.12 -15.89
CA SER A 305 18.57 7.16 -16.82
C SER A 305 17.66 5.96 -17.08
N ASN A 306 16.63 6.14 -17.91
CA ASN A 306 15.60 5.14 -18.15
C ASN A 306 16.09 4.01 -19.08
N VAL A 307 15.90 2.75 -18.66
CA VAL A 307 16.02 1.55 -19.48
C VAL A 307 14.63 1.14 -19.96
N VAL A 308 14.29 1.47 -21.21
CA VAL A 308 12.97 1.13 -21.77
C VAL A 308 12.98 -0.27 -22.39
N THR A 309 12.19 -1.17 -21.81
CA THR A 309 11.91 -2.50 -22.33
C THR A 309 10.60 -2.47 -23.10
N ASN A 310 10.66 -2.68 -24.42
CA ASN A 310 9.45 -2.70 -25.24
C ASN A 310 8.62 -3.97 -24.95
N VAL A 311 7.44 -3.81 -24.37
CA VAL A 311 6.49 -4.89 -24.13
C VAL A 311 5.21 -4.58 -24.92
N ALA A 312 4.71 -5.55 -25.70
CA ALA A 312 3.57 -5.33 -26.61
C ALA A 312 2.22 -5.57 -25.91
N MET A 313 1.38 -4.54 -25.86
CA MET A 313 0.04 -4.58 -25.27
C MET A 313 -1.05 -4.47 -26.34
N PRO A 314 -2.34 -4.58 -25.97
CA PRO A 314 -3.43 -4.16 -26.83
C PRO A 314 -3.54 -2.64 -26.82
N THR A 315 -3.55 -2.02 -28.00
CA THR A 315 -3.65 -0.55 -28.18
C THR A 315 -5.01 0.05 -27.80
N THR A 316 -5.93 -0.77 -27.29
CA THR A 316 -7.28 -0.44 -26.79
C THR A 316 -7.71 -1.57 -25.84
N GLY A 317 -8.26 -1.22 -24.67
CA GLY A 317 -8.46 -2.08 -23.50
C GLY A 317 -8.97 -3.53 -23.69
N ALA A 318 -8.54 -4.40 -22.77
CA ALA A 318 -8.93 -5.82 -22.65
C ALA A 318 -8.69 -6.71 -23.91
N GLY A 319 -7.95 -6.22 -24.91
CA GLY A 319 -7.71 -6.94 -26.18
C GLY A 319 -6.66 -8.07 -26.14
N SER A 320 -6.10 -8.37 -24.97
CA SER A 320 -5.09 -9.41 -24.79
C SER A 320 -5.76 -10.73 -24.40
N ASN A 321 -5.64 -11.76 -25.24
CA ASN A 321 -6.04 -13.12 -24.90
C ASN A 321 -5.12 -13.77 -23.82
N LEU A 322 -4.06 -13.10 -23.35
CA LEU A 322 -3.18 -13.62 -22.29
C LEU A 322 -3.91 -13.64 -20.95
N GLY A 323 -3.93 -14.80 -20.31
CA GLY A 323 -4.72 -15.07 -19.11
C GLY A 323 -6.16 -15.45 -19.43
N SER A 324 -6.49 -15.81 -20.67
CA SER A 324 -7.85 -16.25 -21.06
C SER A 324 -8.30 -17.55 -20.35
N SER A 325 -7.37 -18.31 -19.76
CA SER A 325 -7.63 -19.43 -18.87
C SER A 325 -8.10 -19.04 -17.46
N ILE A 326 -8.00 -17.75 -17.08
CA ILE A 326 -8.28 -17.26 -15.74
C ILE A 326 -9.73 -16.77 -15.62
N THR A 327 -10.41 -17.15 -14.54
CA THR A 327 -11.71 -16.59 -14.14
C THR A 327 -11.62 -16.06 -12.72
N VAL A 328 -11.90 -14.77 -12.53
CA VAL A 328 -11.97 -14.14 -11.21
C VAL A 328 -13.42 -14.18 -10.69
N THR A 329 -13.60 -14.46 -9.40
CA THR A 329 -14.92 -14.56 -8.73
C THR A 329 -14.87 -13.98 -7.33
N GLY A 330 -15.82 -13.12 -6.96
CA GLY A 330 -15.84 -12.45 -5.65
C GLY A 330 -16.77 -11.24 -5.63
N SER A 331 -16.60 -10.40 -4.62
CA SER A 331 -17.09 -9.01 -4.59
C SER A 331 -16.62 -8.20 -5.82
N PRO A 332 -17.32 -7.12 -6.22
CA PRO A 332 -16.87 -6.23 -7.29
C PRO A 332 -15.47 -5.66 -7.02
N GLU A 333 -15.21 -5.24 -5.78
CA GLU A 333 -13.98 -4.59 -5.33
C GLU A 333 -12.80 -5.58 -5.36
N PHE A 334 -13.03 -6.83 -4.97
CA PHE A 334 -12.05 -7.91 -5.19
C PHE A 334 -11.80 -8.14 -6.69
N GLN A 335 -12.85 -8.24 -7.50
CA GLN A 335 -12.69 -8.49 -8.93
C GLN A 335 -11.90 -7.37 -9.61
N GLN A 336 -12.16 -6.11 -9.26
CA GLN A 336 -11.39 -4.95 -9.71
C GLN A 336 -9.90 -5.11 -9.40
N ARG A 337 -9.53 -5.27 -8.12
CA ARG A 337 -8.13 -5.36 -7.68
C ARG A 337 -7.37 -6.53 -8.30
N ILE A 338 -8.02 -7.69 -8.45
CA ILE A 338 -7.39 -8.85 -9.12
C ILE A 338 -7.30 -8.67 -10.64
N ASN A 339 -8.23 -7.93 -11.26
CA ASN A 339 -8.08 -7.57 -12.66
C ASN A 339 -6.92 -6.59 -12.85
N ALA A 340 -6.76 -5.59 -11.98
CA ALA A 340 -5.61 -4.67 -11.98
C ALA A 340 -4.28 -5.44 -11.85
N ASP A 341 -4.12 -6.28 -10.81
CA ASP A 341 -2.99 -7.22 -10.66
C ASP A 341 -2.70 -8.01 -11.95
N ILE A 342 -3.74 -8.45 -12.68
CA ILE A 342 -3.59 -9.19 -13.96
C ILE A 342 -3.21 -8.27 -15.13
N GLU A 343 -3.67 -7.02 -15.20
CA GLU A 343 -3.21 -6.04 -16.19
C GLU A 343 -1.74 -5.65 -15.93
N MET A 344 -1.33 -5.46 -14.66
CA MET A 344 0.08 -5.34 -14.27
C MET A 344 0.88 -6.55 -14.76
N LEU A 345 0.41 -7.78 -14.54
CA LEU A 345 1.09 -8.96 -15.06
C LEU A 345 1.08 -9.06 -16.61
N ARG A 346 0.14 -8.42 -17.30
CA ARG A 346 0.20 -8.28 -18.78
C ARG A 346 1.22 -7.25 -19.22
N SER A 347 1.50 -6.22 -18.42
CA SER A 347 2.58 -5.26 -18.67
C SER A 347 3.99 -5.87 -18.44
N SER A 348 4.08 -6.84 -17.51
CA SER A 348 5.32 -7.51 -17.08
C SER A 348 5.86 -8.57 -18.07
N PRO A 349 7.16 -8.54 -18.45
CA PRO A 349 7.80 -9.62 -19.21
C PRO A 349 7.70 -11.03 -18.59
N ASP A 350 7.88 -11.17 -17.28
CA ASP A 350 7.70 -12.44 -16.56
C ASP A 350 6.22 -12.77 -16.39
N GLY A 351 5.39 -11.78 -16.04
CA GLY A 351 3.93 -11.94 -15.93
C GLY A 351 3.28 -12.46 -17.21
N ARG A 352 3.65 -11.91 -18.38
CA ARG A 352 3.20 -12.40 -19.69
C ARG A 352 3.65 -13.82 -19.97
N GLN A 353 4.84 -14.22 -19.50
CA GLN A 353 5.27 -15.62 -19.60
C GLN A 353 4.36 -16.51 -18.75
N MET A 354 4.07 -16.16 -17.49
CA MET A 354 3.12 -16.92 -16.65
C MET A 354 1.74 -17.04 -17.29
N LEU A 355 1.14 -15.92 -17.71
CA LEU A 355 -0.17 -15.89 -18.35
C LEU A 355 -0.20 -16.77 -19.63
N SER A 356 0.83 -16.67 -20.48
CA SER A 356 0.95 -17.51 -21.68
C SER A 356 1.12 -19.00 -21.38
N GLN A 357 1.82 -19.35 -20.30
CA GLN A 357 2.05 -20.73 -19.89
C GLN A 357 0.82 -21.36 -19.24
N LEU A 358 0.04 -20.59 -18.48
CA LEU A 358 -1.27 -21.00 -17.95
C LEU A 358 -2.24 -21.30 -19.11
N ASP A 359 -2.36 -20.39 -20.08
CA ASP A 359 -3.22 -20.57 -21.26
C ASP A 359 -2.78 -21.78 -22.11
N ALA A 360 -1.47 -21.97 -22.30
CA ALA A 360 -0.91 -23.10 -23.05
C ALA A 360 -1.22 -24.48 -22.43
N THR A 361 -1.61 -24.56 -21.16
CA THR A 361 -2.04 -25.83 -20.54
C THR A 361 -3.39 -26.35 -21.08
N GLY A 362 -4.22 -25.46 -21.64
CA GLY A 362 -5.62 -25.77 -21.98
C GLY A 362 -6.48 -26.15 -20.77
N LYS A 363 -6.08 -25.76 -19.56
CA LYS A 363 -6.86 -25.89 -18.31
C LYS A 363 -7.43 -24.54 -17.91
N SER A 364 -8.36 -24.53 -16.97
CA SER A 364 -8.85 -23.29 -16.34
C SER A 364 -8.24 -23.08 -14.95
N LEU A 365 -8.03 -21.81 -14.61
CA LEU A 365 -7.67 -21.32 -13.28
C LEU A 365 -8.81 -20.44 -12.75
N THR A 366 -9.40 -20.78 -11.61
CA THR A 366 -10.35 -19.89 -10.93
C THR A 366 -9.65 -19.18 -9.77
N ILE A 367 -9.66 -17.86 -9.77
CA ILE A 367 -9.24 -17.04 -8.62
C ILE A 367 -10.52 -16.62 -7.89
N SER A 368 -10.64 -17.00 -6.62
CA SER A 368 -11.80 -16.71 -5.80
C SER A 368 -11.42 -15.84 -4.61
N GLU A 369 -12.29 -14.88 -4.30
CA GLU A 369 -12.19 -14.07 -3.10
C GLU A 369 -12.19 -14.96 -1.86
N LEU A 370 -11.17 -14.77 -1.03
CA LEU A 370 -10.98 -15.48 0.23
C LEU A 370 -11.08 -14.44 1.35
N PRO A 371 -12.30 -14.03 1.74
CA PRO A 371 -12.47 -12.88 2.63
C PRO A 371 -11.70 -13.09 3.94
N ASN A 372 -10.95 -12.08 4.37
CA ASN A 372 -10.36 -11.94 5.71
C ASN A 372 -9.41 -13.07 6.20
N VAL A 373 -8.55 -13.62 5.34
CA VAL A 373 -7.36 -14.42 5.73
C VAL A 373 -6.13 -14.07 4.88
N ARG A 374 -4.94 -14.42 5.39
CA ARG A 374 -3.63 -14.23 4.73
C ARG A 374 -3.21 -15.46 3.90
N ASN A 375 -2.44 -15.19 2.84
CA ASN A 375 -1.57 -16.07 2.04
C ASN A 375 -1.97 -17.55 1.85
N GLY A 376 -2.30 -17.89 0.60
CA GLY A 376 -1.68 -19.03 -0.08
C GLY A 376 -2.19 -20.44 0.26
N GLY A 377 -3.49 -20.57 0.49
CA GLY A 377 -4.16 -21.82 0.82
C GLY A 377 -4.54 -22.71 -0.38
N ALA A 378 -3.69 -22.89 -1.40
CA ALA A 378 -4.02 -23.70 -2.58
C ALA A 378 -4.09 -25.22 -2.28
N THR A 379 -5.27 -25.72 -1.91
CA THR A 379 -5.57 -27.16 -1.89
C THR A 379 -6.19 -27.60 -3.23
N PRO A 380 -5.52 -28.46 -4.03
CA PRO A 380 -6.11 -28.94 -5.27
C PRO A 380 -7.25 -29.92 -4.98
N ALA A 381 -8.47 -29.56 -5.39
CA ALA A 381 -9.61 -30.47 -5.45
C ALA A 381 -9.48 -31.41 -6.65
N GLY A 382 -8.65 -32.46 -6.54
CA GLY A 382 -8.54 -33.46 -7.60
C GLY A 382 -7.53 -34.58 -7.34
N GLY A 383 -7.98 -35.82 -7.54
CA GLY A 383 -7.08 -36.97 -7.68
C GLY A 383 -6.49 -37.01 -9.10
N GLY A 384 -5.26 -36.55 -9.26
CA GLY A 384 -4.53 -36.55 -10.54
C GLY A 384 -3.10 -37.08 -10.39
N ASN A 385 -2.49 -37.52 -11.49
CA ASN A 385 -1.10 -37.97 -11.50
C ASN A 385 -0.16 -36.75 -11.55
N PHE A 386 0.44 -36.41 -10.41
CA PHE A 386 1.31 -35.24 -10.24
C PHE A 386 2.73 -35.39 -10.81
N LEU A 387 3.13 -36.61 -11.19
CA LEU A 387 4.39 -36.92 -11.84
C LEU A 387 4.15 -38.12 -12.77
N GLN A 388 4.68 -38.09 -13.99
CA GLN A 388 4.66 -39.25 -14.88
C GLN A 388 6.09 -39.78 -15.09
N THR A 389 6.27 -41.08 -14.87
CA THR A 389 7.55 -41.76 -15.11
C THR A 389 7.53 -42.37 -16.50
N VAL A 390 8.46 -41.96 -17.36
CA VAL A 390 8.67 -42.53 -18.70
C VAL A 390 10.01 -43.24 -18.73
N THR A 391 9.98 -44.56 -18.87
CA THR A 391 11.17 -45.37 -19.11
C THR A 391 11.39 -45.49 -20.61
N ALA A 392 12.52 -45.00 -21.10
CA ALA A 392 12.91 -45.10 -22.50
C ALA A 392 13.38 -46.54 -22.84
N PRO A 393 13.44 -46.92 -24.14
CA PRO A 393 13.83 -48.28 -24.55
C PRO A 393 15.25 -48.70 -24.16
N ASP A 394 16.13 -47.76 -23.80
CA ASP A 394 17.49 -48.01 -23.29
C ASP A 394 17.53 -48.25 -21.76
N GLY A 395 16.39 -48.22 -21.08
CA GLY A 395 16.27 -48.38 -19.64
C GLY A 395 16.47 -47.09 -18.84
N THR A 396 16.77 -45.96 -19.48
CA THR A 396 16.81 -44.66 -18.79
C THR A 396 15.40 -44.27 -18.35
N THR A 397 15.27 -43.75 -17.13
CA THR A 397 13.99 -43.35 -16.56
C THR A 397 13.96 -41.85 -16.41
N SER A 398 13.07 -41.18 -17.15
CA SER A 398 12.83 -39.74 -17.06
C SER A 398 11.52 -39.48 -16.32
N VAL A 399 11.53 -38.49 -15.43
CA VAL A 399 10.31 -37.93 -14.85
C VAL A 399 9.88 -36.77 -15.74
N VAL A 400 8.64 -36.82 -16.22
CA VAL A 400 8.03 -35.81 -17.08
C VAL A 400 6.80 -35.20 -16.39
N PRO A 401 6.38 -33.99 -16.80
CA PRO A 401 5.10 -33.40 -16.38
C PRO A 401 3.93 -34.40 -16.53
N GLY A 402 3.03 -34.39 -15.56
CA GLY A 402 1.81 -35.21 -15.56
C GLY A 402 0.72 -34.67 -16.49
N THR A 403 -0.50 -35.17 -16.33
CA THR A 403 -1.66 -34.70 -17.14
C THR A 403 -2.25 -33.37 -16.66
N GLY A 404 -1.90 -32.96 -15.44
CA GLY A 404 -2.46 -31.82 -14.73
C GLY A 404 -3.99 -31.89 -14.52
N THR A 405 -4.54 -30.80 -14.00
CA THR A 405 -5.99 -30.57 -13.81
C THR A 405 -6.28 -29.07 -13.79
N ASN A 406 -7.55 -28.67 -13.90
CA ASN A 406 -7.95 -27.30 -13.55
C ASN A 406 -7.54 -26.98 -12.11
N SER A 407 -7.17 -25.72 -11.86
CA SER A 407 -6.71 -25.25 -10.54
C SER A 407 -7.60 -24.13 -10.01
N SER A 408 -7.52 -23.89 -8.70
CA SER A 408 -8.19 -22.78 -8.03
C SER A 408 -7.26 -22.14 -7.01
N ILE A 409 -7.22 -20.83 -7.00
CA ILE A 409 -6.55 -20.01 -5.99
C ILE A 409 -7.66 -19.34 -5.17
N ALA A 410 -7.52 -19.35 -3.86
CA ALA A 410 -8.34 -18.53 -2.97
C ALA A 410 -7.43 -17.42 -2.40
N PHE A 411 -7.76 -16.17 -2.69
CA PHE A 411 -6.83 -15.05 -2.50
C PHE A 411 -7.49 -13.83 -1.84
N ASN A 412 -6.66 -12.97 -1.24
CA ASN A 412 -7.07 -11.75 -0.56
C ASN A 412 -5.95 -10.70 -0.72
N PRO A 413 -6.09 -9.71 -1.62
CA PRO A 413 -5.06 -8.69 -1.84
C PRO A 413 -4.90 -7.78 -0.59
N SER A 414 -6.01 -7.58 0.11
CA SER A 414 -6.21 -6.71 1.28
C SER A 414 -5.47 -7.12 2.56
N ASN A 415 -4.65 -8.18 2.56
CA ASN A 415 -3.96 -8.62 3.78
C ASN A 415 -2.62 -9.29 3.47
N HIS A 416 -1.66 -8.48 3.06
CA HIS A 416 -0.29 -8.91 2.82
C HIS A 416 0.64 -8.42 3.95
N ASP A 417 1.66 -9.22 4.19
CA ASP A 417 2.66 -9.02 5.23
C ASP A 417 3.87 -8.33 4.62
N ASP A 418 4.57 -7.54 5.43
CA ASP A 418 5.80 -6.80 5.12
C ASP A 418 6.90 -7.59 4.37
N ARG A 419 6.91 -8.93 4.44
CA ARG A 419 7.75 -9.82 3.60
C ARG A 419 7.36 -9.85 2.10
N PHE A 420 6.13 -9.44 1.80
CA PHE A 420 5.44 -9.41 0.52
C PHE A 420 4.84 -8.01 0.32
N PRO A 421 5.66 -6.99 0.00
CA PRO A 421 5.24 -5.59 -0.01
C PRO A 421 4.23 -5.25 -1.12
N ASN A 422 3.86 -6.20 -1.97
CA ASN A 422 2.82 -6.04 -2.98
C ASN A 422 2.01 -7.35 -3.08
N SER A 423 0.68 -7.21 -3.15
CA SER A 423 -0.25 -8.32 -3.27
C SER A 423 -0.12 -9.10 -4.59
N VAL A 424 0.26 -8.46 -5.72
CA VAL A 424 0.53 -9.13 -7.00
C VAL A 424 1.62 -10.20 -6.88
N VAL A 425 2.63 -9.99 -6.02
CA VAL A 425 3.70 -10.97 -5.77
C VAL A 425 3.18 -12.20 -5.04
N VAL A 426 2.23 -12.01 -4.13
CA VAL A 426 1.55 -13.11 -3.43
C VAL A 426 0.64 -13.87 -4.40
N LEU A 427 -0.12 -13.15 -5.23
CA LEU A 427 -0.92 -13.77 -6.29
C LEU A 427 -0.02 -14.58 -7.25
N TYR A 428 1.14 -14.03 -7.62
CA TYR A 428 2.08 -14.69 -8.52
C TYR A 428 2.69 -15.97 -7.94
N HIS A 429 2.97 -15.99 -6.64
CA HIS A 429 3.37 -17.20 -5.92
C HIS A 429 2.30 -18.29 -6.04
N GLU A 430 1.03 -17.94 -5.86
CA GLU A 430 -0.09 -18.87 -6.02
C GLU A 430 -0.33 -19.28 -7.48
N MET A 431 -0.10 -18.38 -8.45
CA MET A 431 -0.11 -18.71 -9.88
C MET A 431 1.02 -19.70 -10.23
N SER A 432 2.17 -19.60 -9.59
CA SER A 432 3.27 -20.58 -9.71
C SER A 432 2.87 -21.97 -9.18
N HIS A 433 2.10 -22.04 -8.09
CA HIS A 433 1.47 -23.28 -7.63
C HIS A 433 0.39 -23.79 -8.59
N ALA A 434 -0.46 -22.91 -9.10
CA ALA A 434 -1.53 -23.26 -10.04
C ALA A 434 -0.96 -23.82 -11.35
N TYR A 435 0.07 -23.20 -11.92
CA TYR A 435 0.84 -23.72 -13.05
C TYR A 435 1.30 -25.15 -12.77
N ASN A 436 1.94 -25.39 -11.62
CA ASN A 436 2.40 -26.71 -11.20
C ASN A 436 1.28 -27.75 -11.00
N HIS A 437 0.05 -27.34 -10.70
CA HIS A 437 -1.13 -28.22 -10.71
C HIS A 437 -1.67 -28.48 -12.12
N MET A 438 -1.66 -27.45 -12.99
CA MET A 438 -2.21 -27.48 -14.35
C MET A 438 -1.32 -28.24 -15.35
N THR A 439 -0.02 -28.31 -15.09
CA THR A 439 0.96 -29.14 -15.83
C THR A 439 1.25 -30.48 -15.16
N GLY A 440 0.86 -30.67 -13.90
CA GLY A 440 1.30 -31.82 -13.11
C GLY A 440 2.82 -31.84 -12.91
N THR A 441 3.40 -30.74 -12.45
CA THR A 441 4.83 -30.61 -12.10
C THR A 441 5.06 -30.28 -10.62
N ARG A 442 4.03 -30.43 -9.78
CA ARG A 442 4.10 -30.18 -8.34
C ARG A 442 5.10 -31.12 -7.63
N GLN A 443 6.16 -30.55 -7.05
CA GLN A 443 7.09 -31.31 -6.22
C GLN A 443 6.39 -31.96 -5.01
N GLN A 444 6.84 -33.15 -4.64
CA GLN A 444 6.35 -33.90 -3.48
C GLN A 444 7.37 -33.91 -2.34
N GLY A 445 6.89 -34.16 -1.12
CA GLY A 445 7.72 -34.29 0.08
C GLY A 445 8.37 -32.98 0.54
N THR A 446 9.33 -33.13 1.45
CA THR A 446 10.08 -32.04 2.10
C THR A 446 11.52 -31.94 1.61
N HIS A 447 12.10 -30.77 1.79
CA HIS A 447 13.50 -30.48 1.54
C HIS A 447 14.37 -31.12 2.61
N ASN A 448 15.15 -32.12 2.20
CA ASN A 448 15.87 -33.02 3.08
C ASN A 448 17.39 -32.84 2.97
N ALA A 449 17.86 -31.59 2.79
CA ALA A 449 19.28 -31.25 2.91
C ALA A 449 19.62 -30.90 4.37
N PRO A 450 20.39 -31.74 5.12
CA PRO A 450 20.67 -31.49 6.52
C PRO A 450 21.53 -30.23 6.72
N GLY A 451 21.26 -29.46 7.77
CA GLY A 451 22.01 -28.25 8.11
C GLY A 451 21.68 -27.01 7.26
N THR A 452 20.69 -27.10 6.37
CA THR A 452 20.14 -25.94 5.65
C THR A 452 19.03 -25.27 6.47
N ILE A 453 18.83 -23.97 6.26
CA ILE A 453 17.73 -23.18 6.86
C ILE A 453 16.34 -23.69 6.43
N ASP A 454 16.24 -24.24 5.22
CA ASP A 454 15.00 -24.76 4.63
C ASP A 454 14.77 -26.25 4.91
N HIS A 455 15.56 -26.88 5.79
CA HIS A 455 15.37 -28.28 6.15
C HIS A 455 13.96 -28.52 6.72
N GLY A 456 13.21 -29.44 6.12
CA GLY A 456 11.82 -29.74 6.48
C GLY A 456 10.75 -28.88 5.76
N THR A 457 11.14 -27.86 4.99
CA THR A 457 10.21 -27.10 4.14
C THR A 457 9.60 -28.00 3.05
N ASN A 458 8.34 -27.80 2.67
CA ASN A 458 7.75 -28.54 1.53
C ASN A 458 8.48 -28.16 0.22
N ASN A 459 8.92 -29.15 -0.57
CA ASN A 459 9.67 -28.90 -1.82
C ASN A 459 8.88 -28.02 -2.82
N ARG A 460 7.55 -28.09 -2.79
CA ARG A 460 6.64 -27.33 -3.67
C ARG A 460 6.68 -25.81 -3.41
N GLU A 461 6.89 -25.36 -2.17
CA GLU A 461 6.94 -23.91 -1.87
C GLU A 461 8.29 -23.36 -2.31
N MET A 462 9.38 -24.10 -2.04
CA MET A 462 10.70 -23.77 -2.57
C MET A 462 10.68 -23.71 -4.11
N GLN A 463 10.01 -24.66 -4.78
CA GLN A 463 9.81 -24.66 -6.23
C GLN A 463 9.11 -23.39 -6.74
N ALA A 464 8.04 -22.93 -6.06
CA ALA A 464 7.29 -21.73 -6.42
C ALA A 464 8.08 -20.44 -6.17
N VAL A 465 8.89 -20.38 -5.10
CA VAL A 465 9.82 -19.26 -4.87
C VAL A 465 10.94 -19.22 -5.91
N GLY A 466 11.32 -20.37 -6.48
CA GLY A 466 12.50 -20.51 -7.36
C GLY A 466 13.77 -20.98 -6.64
N LEU A 467 13.61 -21.68 -5.51
CA LEU A 467 14.69 -22.19 -4.67
C LEU A 467 14.99 -23.67 -4.94
N ASN A 468 16.28 -23.97 -5.12
CA ASN A 468 16.80 -25.33 -5.27
C ASN A 468 16.33 -26.23 -4.11
N ASN A 469 15.63 -27.31 -4.45
CA ASN A 469 15.08 -28.26 -3.49
C ASN A 469 15.54 -29.69 -3.77
N THR A 470 15.24 -30.63 -2.87
CA THR A 470 15.66 -32.05 -2.98
C THR A 470 14.55 -32.93 -3.57
N GLY A 471 13.59 -32.34 -4.26
CA GLY A 471 12.59 -33.05 -5.04
C GLY A 471 13.18 -33.72 -6.28
N LEU A 472 12.30 -34.28 -7.12
CA LEU A 472 12.72 -34.91 -8.37
C LEU A 472 12.96 -33.84 -9.43
N SER A 473 14.09 -33.89 -10.13
CA SER A 473 14.34 -32.99 -11.26
C SER A 473 13.53 -33.43 -12.49
N PHE A 474 12.99 -32.48 -13.23
CA PHE A 474 12.25 -32.75 -14.47
C PHE A 474 12.53 -31.69 -15.53
N ASN A 475 12.26 -32.05 -16.80
CA ASN A 475 12.49 -31.18 -17.95
C ASN A 475 11.21 -30.38 -18.24
N PHE A 476 11.23 -29.07 -18.01
CA PHE A 476 10.16 -28.18 -18.46
C PHE A 476 10.19 -28.03 -19.99
N PRO A 477 9.04 -27.86 -20.67
CA PRO A 477 9.00 -27.44 -22.06
C PRO A 477 9.84 -26.17 -22.28
N GLY A 478 10.78 -26.21 -23.23
CA GLY A 478 11.71 -25.10 -23.51
C GLY A 478 12.90 -24.94 -22.55
N GLY A 479 13.00 -25.77 -21.50
CA GLY A 479 14.10 -25.71 -20.54
C GLY A 479 15.44 -26.25 -21.08
N THR A 480 16.55 -25.80 -20.50
CA THR A 480 17.93 -26.19 -20.87
C THR A 480 18.44 -27.46 -20.17
N GLY A 481 17.62 -28.11 -19.34
CA GLY A 481 17.94 -29.34 -18.62
C GLY A 481 16.93 -29.66 -17.52
N ALA A 482 17.22 -30.72 -16.76
CA ALA A 482 16.37 -31.14 -15.65
C ALA A 482 16.64 -30.28 -14.40
N THR A 483 15.58 -29.69 -13.84
CA THR A 483 15.64 -28.78 -12.67
C THR A 483 14.57 -29.17 -11.63
N THR A 484 14.78 -28.79 -10.37
CA THR A 484 13.79 -28.94 -9.29
C THR A 484 12.94 -27.69 -9.05
N THR A 485 13.30 -26.55 -9.68
CA THR A 485 12.59 -25.26 -9.61
C THR A 485 11.81 -25.00 -10.90
N ASN A 486 10.78 -24.16 -10.83
CA ASN A 486 10.19 -23.60 -12.04
C ASN A 486 11.21 -22.79 -12.86
N PRO A 487 11.00 -22.59 -14.19
CA PRO A 487 11.70 -21.57 -14.97
C PRO A 487 11.60 -20.22 -14.26
N THR A 488 12.66 -19.40 -14.29
CA THR A 488 12.77 -18.18 -13.48
C THR A 488 11.54 -17.29 -13.57
N ALA A 489 11.05 -17.02 -14.79
CA ALA A 489 9.86 -16.21 -15.02
C ALA A 489 8.61 -16.73 -14.29
N LEU A 490 8.50 -18.04 -14.06
CA LEU A 490 7.37 -18.70 -13.41
C LEU A 490 7.58 -18.88 -11.89
N THR A 491 8.37 -18.01 -11.25
CA THR A 491 8.70 -18.05 -9.82
C THR A 491 8.47 -16.71 -9.12
N GLU A 492 8.23 -16.73 -7.81
CA GLU A 492 8.18 -15.51 -6.98
C GLU A 492 9.47 -14.67 -7.15
N ASN A 493 10.65 -15.30 -7.16
CA ASN A 493 11.92 -14.59 -7.34
C ASN A 493 12.14 -14.05 -8.77
N GLY A 494 11.45 -14.57 -9.79
CA GLY A 494 11.46 -13.98 -11.13
C GLY A 494 10.82 -12.60 -11.10
N LEU A 495 9.52 -12.58 -10.78
CA LEU A 495 8.76 -11.33 -10.68
C LEU A 495 9.36 -10.37 -9.65
N ARG A 496 9.81 -10.83 -8.47
CA ARG A 496 10.51 -9.94 -7.52
C ARG A 496 11.78 -9.32 -8.10
N GLY A 497 12.56 -10.09 -8.85
CA GLY A 497 13.76 -9.57 -9.51
C GLY A 497 13.43 -8.56 -10.60
N GLU A 498 12.39 -8.80 -11.38
CA GLU A 498 11.85 -7.86 -12.37
C GLU A 498 11.38 -6.57 -11.69
N MET A 499 10.57 -6.69 -10.63
CA MET A 499 10.05 -5.61 -9.77
C MET A 499 11.11 -4.97 -8.85
N GLY A 500 12.38 -5.41 -8.88
CA GLY A 500 13.44 -4.85 -8.03
C GLY A 500 13.32 -5.15 -6.54
N LEU A 501 12.30 -5.90 -6.16
CA LEU A 501 12.06 -6.35 -4.81
C LEU A 501 13.15 -7.35 -4.42
N PRO A 502 13.65 -7.30 -3.16
CA PRO A 502 14.67 -8.24 -2.72
C PRO A 502 14.22 -9.70 -2.88
N LEU A 503 15.07 -10.50 -3.54
CA LEU A 503 14.84 -11.92 -3.74
C LEU A 503 14.83 -12.67 -2.40
N ARG A 504 13.99 -13.69 -2.29
CA ARG A 504 14.01 -14.61 -1.16
C ARG A 504 15.16 -15.61 -1.32
N PRO A 505 16.18 -15.64 -0.43
CA PRO A 505 17.26 -16.62 -0.48
C PRO A 505 16.88 -17.96 0.17
N SER A 506 15.79 -17.98 0.94
CA SER A 506 15.25 -19.13 1.64
C SER A 506 13.73 -19.03 1.75
N TYR A 507 13.07 -20.15 2.03
CA TYR A 507 11.65 -20.15 2.37
C TYR A 507 11.44 -19.82 3.85
N ASN A 508 12.24 -20.44 4.72
CA ASN A 508 12.25 -20.23 6.17
C ASN A 508 13.08 -18.99 6.54
N PHE A 509 12.62 -18.26 7.56
CA PHE A 509 13.32 -17.11 8.13
C PHE A 509 13.98 -17.53 9.46
N ASN A 510 15.29 -17.32 9.61
CA ASN A 510 16.00 -17.65 10.84
C ASN A 510 15.79 -16.51 11.87
N THR A 511 15.11 -16.81 12.97
CA THR A 511 14.84 -15.87 14.07
C THR A 511 16.03 -15.65 15.02
N THR A 512 17.21 -16.21 14.74
CA THR A 512 18.33 -16.29 15.71
C THR A 512 19.74 -16.04 15.15
N GLY A 513 19.89 -15.49 13.93
CA GLY A 513 21.21 -15.26 13.31
C GLY A 513 21.52 -13.79 13.00
N PRO A 514 22.79 -13.31 13.12
CA PRO A 514 23.17 -11.94 12.75
C PRO A 514 23.25 -11.71 11.22
N SER A 515 23.07 -12.77 10.43
CA SER A 515 22.78 -12.70 8.99
C SER A 515 21.36 -13.20 8.68
N ALA A 516 20.44 -13.09 9.64
CA ALA A 516 19.03 -12.98 9.32
C ALA A 516 18.85 -11.80 8.37
N TRP A 517 17.79 -11.85 7.56
CA TRP A 517 17.45 -10.74 6.69
C TRP A 517 16.96 -9.58 7.57
N ASN A 518 17.88 -8.72 8.00
CA ASN A 518 17.59 -7.49 8.75
C ASN A 518 17.15 -6.35 7.82
N GLY A 519 16.60 -6.71 6.65
CA GLY A 519 15.54 -5.94 6.02
C GLY A 519 14.27 -6.16 6.82
N GLY A 520 14.23 -5.55 8.00
CA GLY A 520 12.98 -5.38 8.71
C GLY A 520 12.13 -4.41 7.91
N LEU A 521 11.17 -4.93 7.14
CA LEU A 521 9.86 -4.33 7.22
C LEU A 521 9.19 -5.00 8.43
N GLY A 522 9.38 -4.32 9.54
CA GLY A 522 8.48 -4.31 10.69
C GLY A 522 8.30 -2.84 11.06
N PRO A 523 7.51 -2.50 12.09
CA PRO A 523 7.49 -1.12 12.58
C PRO A 523 8.92 -0.73 12.99
N ASP A 524 9.48 0.32 12.37
CA ASP A 524 10.91 0.64 12.52
C ASP A 524 11.22 1.24 13.91
N THR A 525 11.28 0.32 14.86
CA THR A 525 11.80 0.49 16.22
C THR A 525 13.23 -0.05 16.29
N ALA A 526 13.77 -0.55 15.17
CA ALA A 526 15.14 -1.00 15.05
C ALA A 526 16.04 0.21 14.85
N THR A 527 16.33 0.92 15.94
CA THR A 527 17.31 2.03 15.97
C THR A 527 18.51 1.68 15.08
N PRO A 528 18.84 2.52 14.09
CA PRO A 528 20.04 2.34 13.28
C PRO A 528 21.24 2.12 14.20
N ASN A 529 22.14 1.22 13.81
CA ASN A 529 23.35 0.92 14.58
C ASN A 529 24.55 0.85 13.64
N THR A 530 24.93 2.02 13.16
CA THR A 530 26.21 2.31 12.48
C THR A 530 27.39 2.27 13.45
N GLY A 531 27.12 2.25 14.76
CA GLY A 531 28.13 2.35 15.82
C GLY A 531 28.47 3.79 16.20
N ASP A 532 27.86 4.79 15.56
CA ASP A 532 27.93 6.21 15.95
C ASP A 532 26.52 6.70 16.35
N PRO A 533 26.27 6.99 17.64
CA PRO A 533 24.94 7.37 18.12
C PRO A 533 24.43 8.71 17.59
N THR A 534 25.27 9.51 16.92
CA THR A 534 24.89 10.75 16.24
C THR A 534 24.39 10.44 14.83
N LEU A 535 25.13 9.61 14.10
CA LEU A 535 24.73 9.16 12.77
C LEU A 535 23.46 8.30 12.85
N ASP A 536 23.34 7.47 13.88
CA ASP A 536 22.15 6.67 14.14
C ASP A 536 20.91 7.53 14.41
N ARG A 537 21.07 8.64 15.13
CA ARG A 537 19.99 9.64 15.29
C ARG A 537 19.67 10.38 14.00
N MET A 538 20.67 10.68 13.16
CA MET A 538 20.43 11.33 11.86
C MET A 538 19.72 10.42 10.88
N ILE A 539 20.09 9.13 10.81
CA ILE A 539 19.44 8.13 9.95
C ILE A 539 18.01 7.90 10.44
N ASN A 540 17.80 7.68 11.74
CA ASN A 540 16.45 7.53 12.31
C ASN A 540 15.58 8.78 12.05
N ALA A 541 16.10 9.99 12.28
CA ALA A 541 15.37 11.22 12.00
C ALA A 541 15.12 11.51 10.50
N ALA A 542 15.89 10.88 9.60
CA ALA A 542 15.64 10.92 8.17
C ALA A 542 14.59 9.87 7.74
N GLN A 543 14.65 8.66 8.30
CA GLN A 543 13.66 7.58 8.08
C GLN A 543 12.28 7.92 8.66
N THR A 544 12.22 8.66 9.77
CA THR A 544 10.97 9.03 10.46
C THR A 544 10.46 10.43 10.11
N GLY A 545 10.97 11.05 9.04
CA GLY A 545 10.58 12.40 8.60
C GLY A 545 10.82 13.54 9.62
N ASN A 546 11.37 13.25 10.80
CA ASN A 546 11.41 14.16 11.94
C ASN A 546 12.44 15.28 11.74
N ARG A 547 12.00 16.33 11.04
CA ARG A 547 12.80 17.53 10.72
C ARG A 547 13.41 18.21 11.94
N GLU A 548 12.75 18.19 13.11
CA GLU A 548 13.32 18.80 14.32
C GLU A 548 14.47 17.96 14.87
N ALA A 549 14.31 16.64 14.97
CA ALA A 549 15.35 15.71 15.39
C ALA A 549 16.53 15.71 14.39
N LEU A 550 16.25 15.78 13.09
CA LEU A 550 17.26 15.86 12.04
C LEU A 550 18.07 17.16 12.15
N ASN A 551 17.41 18.30 12.32
CA ASN A 551 18.07 19.59 12.54
C ASN A 551 18.91 19.60 13.83
N ALA A 552 18.43 18.98 14.91
CA ALA A 552 19.17 18.85 16.17
C ALA A 552 20.43 18.00 16.00
N ALA A 553 20.31 16.81 15.39
CA ALA A 553 21.43 15.90 15.17
C ALA A 553 22.47 16.47 14.16
N GLN A 554 22.01 17.17 13.11
CA GLN A 554 22.91 17.93 12.21
C GLN A 554 23.65 19.05 12.95
N THR A 555 23.01 19.71 13.92
CA THR A 555 23.63 20.77 14.72
C THR A 555 24.68 20.21 15.68
N GLU A 556 24.39 19.06 16.30
CA GLU A 556 25.35 18.30 17.12
C GLU A 556 26.57 17.86 16.29
N LEU A 557 26.35 17.26 15.12
CA LEU A 557 27.43 16.85 14.22
C LEU A 557 28.31 18.05 13.81
N ARG A 558 27.70 19.16 13.37
CA ARG A 558 28.41 20.40 12.98
C ARG A 558 29.23 21.01 14.12
N THR A 559 28.75 20.89 15.36
CA THR A 559 29.44 21.46 16.54
C THR A 559 30.42 20.50 17.21
N SER A 560 30.41 19.22 16.86
CA SER A 560 31.40 18.23 17.30
C SER A 560 32.83 18.57 16.85
N PRO A 561 33.89 18.09 17.54
CA PRO A 561 35.27 18.31 17.11
C PRO A 561 35.57 17.80 15.68
N ALA A 562 34.95 16.67 15.29
CA ALA A 562 35.11 16.11 13.95
C ALA A 562 34.39 16.96 12.89
N GLY A 563 33.18 17.46 13.18
CA GLY A 563 32.47 18.37 12.29
C GLY A 563 33.17 19.72 12.12
N GLN A 564 33.71 20.28 13.20
CA GLN A 564 34.54 21.48 13.14
C GLN A 564 35.83 21.25 12.33
N GLN A 565 36.48 20.11 12.50
CA GLN A 565 37.66 19.74 11.70
C GLN A 565 37.30 19.58 10.21
N PHE A 566 36.20 18.89 9.88
CA PHE A 566 35.73 18.73 8.51
C PHE A 566 35.38 20.09 7.86
N GLN A 567 34.77 21.01 8.61
CA GLN A 567 34.52 22.39 8.14
C GLN A 567 35.82 23.17 7.90
N GLN A 568 36.84 23.02 8.75
CA GLN A 568 38.16 23.64 8.56
C GLN A 568 38.89 23.05 7.35
N GLU A 569 38.84 21.73 7.16
CA GLU A 569 39.44 21.04 6.00
C GLU A 569 38.71 21.40 4.69
N GLY A 570 37.38 21.49 4.72
CA GLY A 570 36.55 21.94 3.61
C GLY A 570 36.79 23.41 3.24
N ALA A 571 36.91 24.31 4.22
CA ALA A 571 37.28 25.71 3.99
C ALA A 571 38.69 25.81 3.37
N ALA A 572 39.66 25.08 3.90
CA ALA A 572 41.00 25.02 3.33
C ALA A 572 41.04 24.34 1.94
N ALA A 573 40.09 23.47 1.61
CA ALA A 573 39.91 22.92 0.26
C ALA A 573 39.32 23.96 -0.70
N ALA A 574 38.34 24.75 -0.25
CA ALA A 574 37.75 25.85 -1.02
C ALA A 574 38.79 26.95 -1.31
N GLU A 575 39.61 27.36 -0.34
CA GLU A 575 40.74 28.30 -0.54
C GLU A 575 41.80 27.77 -1.53
N ARG A 576 41.91 26.43 -1.68
CA ARG A 576 42.78 25.80 -2.69
C ARG A 576 42.09 25.66 -4.06
N ALA A 577 40.77 25.78 -4.12
CA ALA A 577 39.97 25.71 -5.34
C ALA A 577 39.67 27.08 -5.97
N GLU A 578 39.90 28.19 -5.26
CA GLU A 578 39.84 29.51 -5.88
C GLU A 578 40.88 29.63 -7.02
N PRO A 579 40.45 29.97 -8.25
CA PRO A 579 41.38 30.17 -9.35
C PRO A 579 42.20 31.45 -9.07
N LYS A 580 43.54 31.31 -9.02
CA LYS A 580 44.44 32.46 -9.01
C LYS A 580 44.06 33.41 -10.14
N GLN A 581 43.66 34.64 -9.80
CA GLN A 581 43.29 35.66 -10.78
C GLN A 581 44.39 35.79 -11.85
N PRO A 582 44.04 35.77 -13.15
CA PRO A 582 45.03 35.94 -14.20
C PRO A 582 45.59 37.37 -14.15
N THR A 583 46.91 37.48 -14.11
CA THR A 583 47.62 38.76 -14.24
C THR A 583 47.17 39.49 -15.50
N PRO A 584 46.77 40.78 -15.43
CA PRO A 584 46.21 41.48 -16.59
C PRO A 584 47.27 41.70 -17.67
N THR A 585 47.09 41.06 -18.83
CA THR A 585 47.94 41.23 -20.02
C THR A 585 47.59 42.54 -20.73
N ALA A 586 48.61 43.24 -21.23
CA ALA A 586 48.46 44.56 -21.88
C ALA A 586 47.63 44.52 -23.18
N PRO A 587 46.93 45.61 -23.54
CA PRO A 587 46.06 45.65 -24.72
C PRO A 587 46.85 45.60 -26.04
N GLN A 588 46.35 44.80 -26.99
CA GLN A 588 46.76 44.80 -28.40
C GLN A 588 45.87 45.77 -29.21
N PRO A 589 46.39 46.36 -30.32
CA PRO A 589 45.67 47.38 -31.09
C PRO A 589 44.62 46.82 -32.06
N GLU A 590 43.67 47.68 -32.45
CA GLU A 590 42.58 47.38 -33.40
C GLU A 590 43.07 47.10 -34.85
N PRO A 591 42.29 46.35 -35.66
CA PRO A 591 42.66 46.01 -37.03
C PRO A 591 42.24 47.07 -38.07
N GLU A 592 43.13 47.40 -39.01
CA GLU A 592 42.80 48.16 -40.22
C GLU A 592 42.09 47.32 -41.29
N ALA A 593 41.46 48.01 -42.25
CA ALA A 593 40.41 47.46 -43.09
C ALA A 593 40.86 46.71 -44.36
N ALA A 594 40.07 45.69 -44.70
CA ALA A 594 39.64 45.25 -46.03
C ALA A 594 40.64 45.16 -47.21
N THR A 595 40.67 44.00 -47.88
CA THR A 595 40.62 43.97 -49.35
C THR A 595 39.96 42.69 -49.88
N ALA A 596 39.38 42.78 -51.08
CA ALA A 596 38.54 41.76 -51.69
C ALA A 596 39.32 40.77 -52.59
N GLY A 597 38.68 39.65 -52.95
CA GLY A 597 39.13 38.83 -54.09
C GLY A 597 38.74 37.37 -53.98
N GLY A 598 37.60 36.99 -54.57
CA GLY A 598 37.06 35.63 -54.44
C GLY A 598 37.81 34.54 -55.20
N GLN A 599 37.35 33.30 -55.03
CA GLN A 599 36.93 32.45 -56.15
C GLN A 599 36.02 31.31 -55.66
N ARG A 600 35.24 30.75 -56.59
CA ARG A 600 34.33 29.62 -56.31
C ARG A 600 35.10 28.30 -56.26
N ARG A 601 34.71 27.40 -55.36
CA ARG A 601 34.12 26.11 -55.73
C ARG A 601 33.29 25.56 -54.59
#